data_AF-A0A2T2X976-F1
#
_entry.id   AF-A0A2T2X976-F1
#
_cell.length_a   1.000
_cell.length_b   1.000
_cell.length_c   1.000
_cell.angle_alpha   90.00
_cell.angle_beta   90.00
_cell.angle_gamma   90.00
#
_symmetry.space_group_name_H-M   'P 1'
#
loop_
_entity.id
_entity.type
_entity.pdbx_description
1 polymer ?
#
loop_
_entity_poly.entity_id
_entity_poly.type
_entity_poly.pdbx_seq_one_letter_code
_entity_poly.pdbx_strand_id
1 'polypeptide(L)'
;MLHFLPKGWQDAAWTFGAIARLRAIQSAEALLRIIFAYAWNDWSLRTTAAWARRRGLADVSDVAVLKRLRHASAWLGHLLDLWFRSQGIGTALKSRFRLVLTDGSTIQRPGSPGTSWRLHAQWNLGTGQWEHVELTDAHGGESLMRLHLRPEDVVLADRNYAKPNALAWIVAQQAHVIVRFGWNALRFQTLNGGPWSVLEAVRLLPDATPGEWRVQIPGTKDRPLLPVRIVAMRKSLQAAEKARRKARKDARAH
;
A
#
# COMPACT_ATOMS: atom_id res chain seq x y z
N MET A 1 -19.98 16.91 -5.27
CA MET A 1 -18.81 16.05 -5.54
C MET A 1 -17.51 16.85 -5.54
N LEU A 2 -17.39 17.96 -6.28
CA LEU A 2 -16.14 18.76 -6.33
C LEU A 2 -15.82 19.55 -5.04
N HIS A 3 -16.81 19.80 -4.18
CA HIS A 3 -16.60 20.49 -2.90
C HIS A 3 -15.80 19.67 -1.88
N PHE A 4 -15.64 18.36 -2.10
CA PHE A 4 -14.79 17.50 -1.27
C PHE A 4 -13.31 17.55 -1.70
N LEU A 5 -13.00 18.23 -2.80
CA LEU A 5 -11.62 18.33 -3.27
C LEU A 5 -10.84 19.35 -2.45
N PRO A 6 -9.57 19.05 -2.14
CA PRO A 6 -8.71 19.94 -1.38
C PRO A 6 -8.45 21.25 -2.14
N LYS A 7 -8.21 22.34 -1.41
CA LYS A 7 -7.88 23.65 -2.03
C LYS A 7 -6.65 23.52 -2.94
N GLY A 8 -6.64 24.26 -4.06
CA GLY A 8 -5.53 24.28 -5.03
C GLY A 8 -5.49 23.08 -6.00
N TRP A 9 -6.49 22.20 -5.97
CA TRP A 9 -6.53 21.01 -6.83
C TRP A 9 -6.52 21.33 -8.34
N GLN A 10 -7.10 22.47 -8.74
CA GLN A 10 -7.14 22.89 -10.15
C GLN A 10 -5.77 23.36 -10.64
N ASP A 11 -5.07 24.16 -9.84
CA ASP A 11 -3.72 24.64 -10.16
C ASP A 11 -2.74 23.47 -10.24
N ALA A 12 -2.89 22.49 -9.34
CA ALA A 12 -2.11 21.26 -9.36
C ALA A 12 -2.23 20.49 -10.69
N ALA A 13 -3.33 20.62 -11.44
CA ALA A 13 -3.46 19.98 -12.74
C ALA A 13 -2.37 20.44 -13.73
N TRP A 14 -1.94 21.69 -13.59
CA TRP A 14 -0.87 22.28 -14.39
C TRP A 14 0.50 21.88 -13.86
N THR A 15 0.72 22.03 -12.54
CA THR A 15 1.98 21.69 -11.87
C THR A 15 2.40 20.24 -12.10
N PHE A 16 1.44 19.31 -12.08
CA PHE A 16 1.67 17.88 -12.27
C PHE A 16 1.45 17.41 -13.72
N GLY A 17 1.32 18.34 -14.68
CA GLY A 17 1.34 18.03 -16.11
C GLY A 17 0.08 17.37 -16.69
N ALA A 18 -0.99 17.21 -15.90
CA ALA A 18 -2.27 16.71 -16.41
C ALA A 18 -2.85 17.65 -17.48
N ILE A 19 -2.65 18.96 -17.29
CA ILE A 19 -2.94 20.01 -18.27
C ILE A 19 -1.65 20.77 -18.58
N ALA A 20 -1.12 20.57 -19.78
CA ALA A 20 -0.08 21.45 -20.33
C ALA A 20 -0.68 22.61 -21.15
N ARG A 21 -1.85 22.39 -21.77
CA ARG A 21 -2.57 23.36 -22.63
C ARG A 21 -4.07 23.03 -22.63
N LEU A 22 -4.90 24.07 -22.56
CA LEU A 22 -6.34 24.00 -22.75
C LEU A 22 -6.63 23.98 -24.26
N ARG A 23 -6.80 22.78 -24.83
CA ARG A 23 -7.24 22.60 -26.22
C ARG A 23 -8.72 22.23 -26.20
N ALA A 24 -9.05 20.99 -26.54
CA ALA A 24 -10.41 20.49 -26.48
C ALA A 24 -10.94 20.28 -25.05
N ILE A 25 -10.08 20.23 -24.03
CA ILE A 25 -10.48 20.17 -22.62
C ILE A 25 -10.20 21.54 -22.01
N GLN A 26 -11.26 22.23 -21.59
CA GLN A 26 -11.22 23.66 -21.24
C GLN A 26 -10.94 23.92 -19.76
N SER A 27 -10.90 22.89 -18.90
CA SER A 27 -10.58 23.07 -17.48
C SER A 27 -10.08 21.80 -16.81
N ALA A 28 -9.40 21.96 -15.67
CA ALA A 28 -9.07 20.87 -14.75
C ALA A 28 -10.34 20.12 -14.31
N GLU A 29 -11.44 20.83 -14.09
CA GLU A 29 -12.71 20.23 -13.75
C GLU A 29 -13.28 19.33 -14.85
N ALA A 30 -13.26 19.81 -16.10
CA ALA A 30 -13.71 18.99 -17.22
C ALA A 30 -12.87 17.72 -17.34
N LEU A 31 -11.53 17.84 -17.20
CA LEU A 31 -10.64 16.69 -17.20
C LEU A 31 -10.98 15.69 -16.08
N LEU A 32 -11.15 16.18 -14.85
CA LEU A 32 -11.44 15.32 -13.70
C LEU A 32 -12.78 14.60 -13.83
N ARG A 33 -13.81 15.29 -14.33
CA ARG A 33 -15.12 14.68 -14.62
C ARG A 33 -15.02 13.59 -15.68
N ILE A 34 -14.21 13.78 -16.72
CA ILE A 34 -13.96 12.76 -17.75
C ILE A 34 -13.23 11.55 -17.16
N ILE A 35 -12.22 11.77 -16.32
CA ILE A 35 -11.50 10.70 -15.61
C ILE A 35 -12.47 9.87 -14.76
N PHE A 36 -13.30 10.52 -13.94
CA PHE A 36 -14.27 9.81 -13.10
C PHE A 36 -15.35 9.10 -13.91
N ALA A 37 -15.84 9.71 -15.00
CA ALA A 37 -16.82 9.07 -15.87
C ALA A 37 -16.26 7.77 -16.47
N TYR A 38 -15.01 7.79 -16.94
CA TYR A 38 -14.32 6.60 -17.44
C TYR A 38 -14.13 5.55 -16.33
N ALA A 39 -13.58 5.95 -15.18
CA ALA A 39 -13.22 5.03 -14.10
C ALA A 39 -14.42 4.39 -13.40
N TRP A 40 -15.54 5.12 -13.26
CA TRP A 40 -16.68 4.67 -12.46
C TRP A 40 -17.71 3.86 -13.25
N ASN A 41 -17.87 4.14 -14.54
CA ASN A 41 -18.97 3.57 -15.34
C ASN A 41 -18.57 2.35 -16.18
N ASP A 42 -17.32 1.88 -16.09
CA ASP A 42 -16.76 0.81 -16.92
C ASP A 42 -16.96 1.06 -18.44
N TRP A 43 -16.89 2.33 -18.83
CA TRP A 43 -17.14 2.76 -20.20
C TRP A 43 -15.91 2.56 -21.09
N SER A 44 -16.15 2.20 -22.35
CA SER A 44 -15.11 2.26 -23.37
C SER A 44 -14.63 3.71 -23.56
N LEU A 45 -13.38 3.90 -24.00
CA LEU A 45 -12.84 5.23 -24.34
C LEU A 45 -13.72 6.00 -25.34
N ARG A 46 -14.35 5.28 -26.28
CA ARG A 46 -15.29 5.85 -27.27
C ARG A 46 -16.56 6.37 -26.60
N THR A 47 -17.14 5.57 -25.71
CA THR A 47 -18.32 5.96 -24.93
C THR A 47 -18.02 7.17 -24.05
N THR A 48 -16.86 7.21 -23.40
CA THR A 48 -16.41 8.36 -22.61
C THR A 48 -16.24 9.62 -23.46
N ALA A 49 -15.61 9.52 -24.63
CA ALA A 49 -15.44 10.64 -25.55
C ALA A 49 -16.79 11.20 -26.04
N ALA A 50 -17.71 10.33 -26.46
CA ALA A 50 -19.05 10.72 -26.88
C ALA A 50 -19.85 11.39 -25.75
N TRP A 51 -19.76 10.85 -24.54
CA TRP A 51 -20.38 11.46 -23.35
C TRP A 51 -19.78 12.83 -23.02
N ALA A 52 -18.45 12.96 -23.07
CA ALA A 52 -17.76 14.22 -22.80
C ALA A 52 -18.20 15.32 -23.77
N ARG A 53 -18.35 15.00 -25.06
CA ARG A 53 -18.87 15.92 -26.08
C ARG A 53 -20.32 16.30 -25.78
N ARG A 54 -21.19 15.32 -25.53
CA ARG A 54 -22.61 15.56 -25.22
C ARG A 54 -22.81 16.42 -23.97
N ARG A 55 -21.91 16.33 -22.99
CA ARG A 55 -21.93 17.14 -21.76
C ARG A 55 -21.22 18.49 -21.89
N GLY A 56 -20.69 18.82 -23.07
CA GLY A 56 -19.94 20.06 -23.31
C GLY A 56 -18.63 20.14 -22.52
N LEU A 57 -18.09 19.02 -22.06
CA LEU A 57 -16.87 18.97 -21.26
C LEU A 57 -15.62 18.98 -22.16
N ALA A 58 -15.68 18.23 -23.27
CA ALA A 58 -14.59 18.17 -24.23
C ALA A 58 -15.04 17.62 -25.58
N ASP A 59 -14.47 18.15 -26.66
CA ASP A 59 -14.59 17.58 -28.00
C ASP A 59 -13.30 16.84 -28.40
N VAL A 60 -13.20 15.57 -28.06
CA VAL A 60 -11.98 14.76 -28.17
C VAL A 60 -12.26 13.38 -28.77
N SER A 61 -11.23 12.78 -29.40
CA SER A 61 -11.26 11.37 -29.79
C SER A 61 -11.01 10.44 -28.59
N ASP A 62 -11.31 9.15 -28.75
CA ASP A 62 -10.99 8.08 -27.80
C ASP A 62 -9.48 8.00 -27.48
N VAL A 63 -8.62 8.12 -28.50
CA VAL A 63 -7.15 8.16 -28.33
C VAL A 63 -6.72 9.39 -27.53
N ALA A 64 -7.38 10.54 -27.72
CA ALA A 64 -7.09 11.75 -26.95
C ALA A 64 -7.53 11.61 -25.48
N VAL A 65 -8.67 10.95 -25.21
CA VAL A 65 -9.06 10.59 -23.84
C VAL A 65 -7.99 9.71 -23.20
N LEU A 66 -7.54 8.65 -23.87
CA LEU A 66 -6.49 7.76 -23.33
C LEU A 66 -5.20 8.50 -22.98
N LYS A 67 -4.71 9.37 -23.88
CA LYS A 67 -3.52 10.20 -23.62
C LYS A 67 -3.72 11.06 -22.36
N ARG A 68 -4.90 11.69 -22.22
CA ARG A 68 -5.21 12.54 -21.06
C ARG A 68 -5.28 11.75 -19.75
N LEU A 69 -5.87 10.55 -19.75
CA LEU A 69 -5.86 9.66 -18.59
C LEU A 69 -4.42 9.31 -18.18
N ARG A 70 -3.54 8.97 -19.13
CA ARG A 70 -2.13 8.64 -18.86
C ARG A 70 -1.35 9.81 -18.27
N HIS A 71 -1.59 11.03 -18.72
CA HIS A 71 -0.92 12.23 -18.21
C HIS A 71 -1.48 12.73 -16.87
N ALA A 72 -2.65 12.23 -16.43
CA ALA A 72 -3.27 12.66 -15.19
C ALA A 72 -2.75 11.92 -13.93
N SER A 73 -1.95 10.87 -14.08
CA SER A 73 -1.54 9.99 -12.97
C SER A 73 -0.87 10.73 -11.81
N ALA A 74 0.14 11.55 -12.10
CA ALA A 74 0.86 12.33 -11.08
C ALA A 74 -0.06 13.33 -10.36
N TRP A 75 -0.97 13.97 -11.11
CA TRP A 75 -1.96 14.88 -10.55
C TRP A 75 -2.96 14.15 -9.65
N LEU A 76 -3.50 13.01 -10.08
CA LEU A 76 -4.41 12.19 -9.27
C LEU A 76 -3.73 11.70 -7.98
N GLY A 77 -2.46 11.28 -8.05
CA GLY A 77 -1.66 10.94 -6.88
C GLY A 77 -1.58 12.10 -5.88
N HIS A 78 -1.30 13.31 -6.37
CA HIS A 78 -1.28 14.50 -5.55
C HIS A 78 -2.65 14.85 -4.93
N LEU A 79 -3.75 14.66 -5.67
CA LEU A 79 -5.10 14.88 -5.12
C LEU A 79 -5.42 13.92 -3.97
N LEU A 80 -5.01 12.66 -4.09
CA LEU A 80 -5.13 11.69 -3.00
C LEU A 80 -4.30 12.11 -1.79
N ASP A 81 -3.05 12.53 -1.99
CA ASP A 81 -2.18 13.01 -0.91
C ASP A 81 -2.81 14.18 -0.15
N LEU A 82 -3.30 15.18 -0.88
CA LEU A 82 -3.98 16.32 -0.28
C LEU A 82 -5.25 15.91 0.47
N TRP A 83 -6.01 14.94 -0.05
CA TRP A 83 -7.18 14.40 0.63
C TRP A 83 -6.79 13.68 1.93
N PHE A 84 -5.80 12.78 1.93
CA PHE A 84 -5.32 12.12 3.14
C PHE A 84 -4.86 13.12 4.20
N ARG A 85 -4.09 14.14 3.80
CA ARG A 85 -3.66 15.22 4.71
C ARG A 85 -4.84 15.97 5.31
N SER A 86 -5.90 16.21 4.53
CA SER A 86 -7.13 16.83 5.03
C SER A 86 -7.85 15.98 6.08
N GLN A 87 -7.65 14.66 6.05
CA GLN A 87 -8.17 13.71 7.05
C GLN A 87 -7.21 13.55 8.25
N GLY A 88 -6.13 14.33 8.34
CA GLY A 88 -5.10 14.21 9.39
C GLY A 88 -4.16 13.02 9.22
N ILE A 89 -4.18 12.37 8.05
CA ILE A 89 -3.38 11.18 7.76
C ILE A 89 -2.03 11.62 7.15
N GLY A 90 -0.91 11.21 7.76
CA GLY A 90 0.45 11.48 7.26
C GLY A 90 1.06 12.85 7.63
N THR A 91 0.37 13.68 8.43
CA THR A 91 0.86 15.03 8.80
C THR A 91 1.61 15.10 10.12
N ALA A 92 1.60 14.03 10.92
CA ALA A 92 2.05 14.07 12.32
C ALA A 92 3.35 13.31 12.61
N LEU A 93 3.82 12.45 11.71
CA LEU A 93 4.91 11.53 12.05
C LEU A 93 6.28 12.12 11.68
N LYS A 94 6.84 12.91 12.60
CA LYS A 94 8.24 13.33 12.53
C LYS A 94 9.13 12.16 12.98
N SER A 95 9.93 11.64 12.06
CA SER A 95 10.88 10.55 12.30
C SER A 95 12.20 10.90 11.63
N ARG A 96 13.31 10.45 12.22
CA ARG A 96 14.63 10.51 11.55
C ARG A 96 14.72 9.55 10.35
N PHE A 97 13.84 8.56 10.30
CA PHE A 97 13.76 7.56 9.24
C PHE A 97 12.65 7.89 8.25
N ARG A 98 12.85 7.53 6.97
CA ARG A 98 11.79 7.52 5.97
C ARG A 98 10.94 6.27 6.15
N LEU A 99 9.73 6.46 6.69
CA LEU A 99 8.80 5.39 7.00
C LEU A 99 7.86 5.17 5.81
N VAL A 100 7.89 3.98 5.23
CA VAL A 100 7.11 3.65 4.03
C VAL A 100 6.13 2.53 4.36
N LEU A 101 4.83 2.83 4.32
CA LEU A 101 3.78 1.81 4.34
C LEU A 101 3.75 1.09 3.00
N THR A 102 3.67 -0.24 3.04
CA THR A 102 3.49 -1.07 1.86
C THR A 102 2.24 -1.93 2.05
N ASP A 103 1.36 -1.91 1.05
CA ASP A 103 0.20 -2.81 0.99
C ASP A 103 -0.11 -3.26 -0.44
N GLY A 104 -0.80 -4.39 -0.53
CA GLY A 104 -1.25 -5.03 -1.76
C GLY A 104 -2.77 -5.12 -1.79
N SER A 105 -3.37 -4.99 -2.96
CA SER A 105 -4.81 -5.17 -3.13
C SER A 105 -5.11 -5.92 -4.41
N THR A 106 -5.86 -7.01 -4.30
CA THR A 106 -6.34 -7.76 -5.46
C THR A 106 -7.52 -7.07 -6.08
N ILE A 107 -7.51 -6.91 -7.40
CA ILE A 107 -8.60 -6.34 -8.19
C ILE A 107 -9.14 -7.44 -9.10
N GLN A 108 -10.46 -7.60 -9.11
CA GLN A 108 -11.16 -8.55 -9.96
C GLN A 108 -11.91 -7.78 -11.04
N ARG A 109 -11.75 -8.19 -12.30
CA ARG A 109 -12.59 -7.68 -13.38
C ARG A 109 -14.02 -8.21 -13.22
N PRO A 110 -15.04 -7.49 -13.72
CA PRO A 110 -16.41 -8.01 -13.75
C PRO A 110 -16.50 -9.42 -14.34
N GLY A 111 -17.18 -10.33 -13.66
CA GLY A 111 -17.34 -11.73 -14.08
C GLY A 111 -16.10 -12.62 -13.95
N SER A 112 -15.02 -12.16 -13.30
CA SER A 112 -13.83 -12.98 -13.09
C SER A 112 -14.03 -14.01 -11.97
N PRO A 113 -13.57 -15.27 -12.14
CA PRO A 113 -13.59 -16.24 -11.05
C PRO A 113 -12.50 -15.98 -9.98
N GLY A 114 -11.59 -15.02 -10.21
CA GLY A 114 -10.49 -14.74 -9.30
C GLY A 114 -9.76 -13.43 -9.59
N THR A 115 -8.61 -13.26 -8.94
CA THR A 115 -7.75 -12.07 -9.07
C THR A 115 -7.39 -11.83 -10.53
N SER A 116 -7.68 -10.64 -11.03
CA SER A 116 -7.36 -10.22 -12.41
C SER A 116 -6.11 -9.36 -12.44
N TRP A 117 -5.97 -8.50 -11.42
CA TRP A 117 -4.80 -7.66 -11.20
C TRP A 117 -4.44 -7.58 -9.73
N ARG A 118 -3.21 -7.17 -9.43
CA ARG A 118 -2.80 -6.77 -8.09
C ARG A 118 -2.21 -5.37 -8.11
N LEU A 119 -2.77 -4.51 -7.27
CA LEU A 119 -2.24 -3.20 -6.97
C LEU A 119 -1.21 -3.33 -5.85
N HIS A 120 -0.02 -2.82 -6.06
CA HIS A 120 1.04 -2.73 -5.05
C HIS A 120 1.28 -1.24 -4.81
N ALA A 121 1.16 -0.81 -3.56
CA ALA A 121 1.25 0.60 -3.23
C ALA A 121 2.22 0.87 -2.08
N GLN A 122 3.02 1.92 -2.22
CA GLN A 122 3.93 2.43 -1.22
C GLN A 122 3.57 3.86 -0.88
N TRP A 123 3.41 4.14 0.40
CA TRP A 123 3.01 5.46 0.90
C TRP A 123 3.96 5.92 2.01
N ASN A 124 4.55 7.09 1.84
CA ASN A 124 5.49 7.67 2.79
C ASN A 124 4.72 8.37 3.92
N LEU A 125 4.88 7.90 5.15
CA LEU A 125 4.17 8.43 6.31
C LEU A 125 4.64 9.82 6.74
N GLY A 126 5.89 10.18 6.46
CA GLY A 126 6.46 11.46 6.86
C GLY A 126 6.05 12.59 5.92
N THR A 127 6.02 12.32 4.61
CA THR A 127 5.58 13.30 3.60
C THR A 127 4.09 13.17 3.28
N GLY A 128 3.46 12.05 3.60
CA GLY A 128 2.09 11.74 3.18
C GLY A 128 1.95 11.62 1.66
N GLN A 129 3.00 11.16 0.95
CA GLN A 129 3.03 11.03 -0.51
C GLN A 129 3.07 9.57 -0.96
N TRP A 130 2.39 9.27 -2.08
CA TRP A 130 2.56 8.01 -2.80
C TRP A 130 3.96 7.94 -3.44
N GLU A 131 4.75 6.95 -3.05
CA GLU A 131 6.13 6.76 -3.51
C GLU A 131 6.19 5.81 -4.71
N HIS A 132 5.31 4.81 -4.72
CA HIS A 132 5.23 3.81 -5.79
C HIS A 132 3.82 3.25 -5.86
N VAL A 133 3.28 3.14 -7.06
CA VAL A 133 2.01 2.45 -7.31
C VAL A 133 2.19 1.63 -8.57
N GLU A 134 2.02 0.33 -8.46
CA GLU A 134 2.20 -0.59 -9.57
C GLU A 134 1.01 -1.54 -9.68
N LEU A 135 0.53 -1.75 -10.90
CA LEU A 135 -0.51 -2.71 -11.20
C LEU A 135 0.10 -3.87 -11.98
N THR A 136 0.02 -5.08 -11.42
CA THR A 136 0.43 -6.32 -12.09
C THR A 136 -0.78 -7.16 -12.47
N ASP A 137 -0.53 -8.17 -13.30
CA ASP A 137 -1.53 -9.19 -13.60
C ASP A 137 -1.77 -10.16 -12.42
N ALA A 138 -2.56 -11.20 -12.68
CA ALA A 138 -2.89 -12.26 -11.74
C ALA A 138 -1.71 -13.16 -11.33
N HIS A 139 -0.59 -13.13 -12.06
CA HIS A 139 0.55 -14.02 -11.84
C HIS A 139 1.65 -13.35 -10.99
N GLY A 140 1.75 -12.03 -11.03
CA GLY A 140 2.62 -11.25 -10.14
C GLY A 140 2.13 -11.30 -8.68
N GLY A 141 2.78 -12.10 -7.85
CA GLY A 141 2.48 -12.19 -6.42
C GLY A 141 2.82 -10.91 -5.64
N GLU A 142 2.15 -10.69 -4.51
CA GLU A 142 2.54 -9.66 -3.56
C GLU A 142 3.91 -9.98 -2.96
N SER A 143 4.86 -9.06 -3.07
CA SER A 143 6.21 -9.25 -2.55
C SER A 143 6.87 -7.92 -2.21
N LEU A 144 7.56 -7.87 -1.06
CA LEU A 144 8.40 -6.72 -0.69
C LEU A 144 9.60 -6.55 -1.62
N MET A 145 9.92 -7.55 -2.45
CA MET A 145 11.01 -7.46 -3.42
C MET A 145 10.67 -6.59 -4.65
N ARG A 146 9.42 -6.11 -4.74
CA ARG A 146 8.94 -5.23 -5.82
C ARG A 146 9.00 -3.74 -5.42
N LEU A 147 9.52 -3.46 -4.23
CA LEU A 147 9.56 -2.11 -3.68
C LEU A 147 10.72 -1.30 -4.23
N HIS A 148 10.51 0.01 -4.36
CA HIS A 148 11.57 0.96 -4.62
C HIS A 148 12.11 1.50 -3.29
N LEU A 149 13.18 0.88 -2.79
CA LEU A 149 13.79 1.22 -1.52
C LEU A 149 15.01 2.12 -1.70
N ARG A 150 15.22 3.00 -0.72
CA ARG A 150 16.46 3.73 -0.51
C ARG A 150 17.15 3.17 0.74
N PRO A 151 18.48 3.26 0.84
CA PRO A 151 19.17 2.96 2.09
C PRO A 151 18.54 3.70 3.27
N GLU A 152 18.46 3.04 4.43
CA GLU A 152 17.84 3.54 5.67
C GLU A 152 16.30 3.72 5.64
N ASP A 153 15.62 3.35 4.55
CA ASP A 153 14.15 3.28 4.56
C ASP A 153 13.67 2.27 5.61
N VAL A 154 12.56 2.56 6.29
CA VAL A 154 11.89 1.61 7.18
C VAL A 154 10.55 1.22 6.57
N VAL A 155 10.48 0.00 6.06
CA VAL A 155 9.28 -0.56 5.47
C VAL A 155 8.34 -1.06 6.56
N LEU A 156 7.10 -0.61 6.54
CA LEU A 156 6.02 -1.04 7.41
C LEU A 156 5.07 -1.92 6.59
N ALA A 157 4.97 -3.19 6.94
CA ALA A 157 4.22 -4.16 6.16
C ALA A 157 3.29 -5.04 7.01
N ASP A 158 2.27 -5.54 6.34
CA ASP A 158 1.29 -6.47 6.88
C ASP A 158 1.90 -7.85 7.22
N ARG A 159 1.09 -8.76 7.80
CA ARG A 159 1.60 -10.06 8.25
C ARG A 159 1.96 -11.03 7.12
N ASN A 160 1.37 -10.89 5.95
CA ASN A 160 1.56 -11.80 4.83
C ASN A 160 2.94 -11.61 4.18
N TYR A 161 3.51 -10.41 4.35
CA TYR A 161 4.86 -10.06 3.89
C TYR A 161 6.02 -10.61 4.72
N ALA A 162 5.76 -11.25 5.88
CA ALA A 162 6.78 -11.83 6.73
C ALA A 162 7.40 -13.11 6.12
N LYS A 163 8.15 -12.95 5.03
CA LYS A 163 8.79 -14.03 4.26
C LYS A 163 10.31 -13.92 4.40
N PRO A 164 11.03 -14.98 4.79
CA PRO A 164 12.46 -14.90 5.08
C PRO A 164 13.30 -14.32 3.92
N ASN A 165 13.00 -14.70 2.68
CA ASN A 165 13.71 -14.20 1.50
C ASN A 165 13.44 -12.71 1.25
N ALA A 166 12.21 -12.26 1.46
CA ALA A 166 11.84 -10.86 1.32
C ALA A 166 12.53 -9.99 2.38
N LEU A 167 12.62 -10.46 3.63
CA LEU A 167 13.34 -9.76 4.69
C LEU A 167 14.85 -9.70 4.42
N ALA A 168 15.45 -10.80 3.93
CA ALA A 168 16.85 -10.80 3.52
C ALA A 168 17.12 -9.80 2.40
N TRP A 169 16.23 -9.74 1.40
CA TRP A 169 16.35 -8.81 0.30
C TRP A 169 16.30 -7.35 0.77
N ILE A 170 15.40 -6.99 1.70
CA ILE A 170 15.35 -5.64 2.28
C ILE A 170 16.66 -5.28 2.98
N VAL A 171 17.20 -6.19 3.80
CA VAL A 171 18.48 -5.96 4.49
C VAL A 171 19.61 -5.79 3.48
N ALA A 172 19.61 -6.55 2.39
CA ALA A 172 20.58 -6.40 1.30
C ALA A 172 20.47 -5.05 0.58
N GLN A 173 19.30 -4.39 0.59
CA GLN A 173 19.12 -3.01 0.12
C GLN A 173 19.54 -1.95 1.15
N GLN A 174 20.17 -2.35 2.27
CA GLN A 174 20.52 -1.47 3.40
C GLN A 174 19.30 -0.75 3.98
N ALA A 175 18.13 -1.39 3.93
CA ALA A 175 16.89 -0.88 4.48
C ALA A 175 16.45 -1.70 5.70
N HIS A 176 15.46 -1.21 6.40
CA HIS A 176 14.88 -1.81 7.59
C HIS A 176 13.43 -2.22 7.35
N VAL A 177 12.91 -3.13 8.16
CA VAL A 177 11.54 -3.61 8.06
C VAL A 177 10.91 -3.82 9.43
N ILE A 178 9.69 -3.32 9.58
CA ILE A 178 8.78 -3.59 10.67
C ILE A 178 7.59 -4.33 10.07
N VAL A 179 7.51 -5.62 10.34
CA VAL A 179 6.47 -6.50 9.79
C VAL A 179 5.81 -7.26 10.91
N ARG A 180 4.48 -7.37 10.85
CA ARG A 180 3.77 -8.32 11.71
C ARG A 180 4.04 -9.73 11.19
N PHE A 181 3.92 -10.76 12.02
CA PHE A 181 4.05 -12.13 11.53
C PHE A 181 3.11 -13.06 12.29
N GLY A 182 2.71 -14.16 11.65
CA GLY A 182 2.01 -15.25 12.33
C GLY A 182 2.98 -16.05 13.20
N TRP A 183 2.52 -16.62 14.31
CA TRP A 183 3.38 -17.33 15.27
C TRP A 183 4.19 -18.49 14.65
N ASN A 184 3.74 -19.06 13.53
CA ASN A 184 4.38 -20.13 12.78
C ASN A 184 4.98 -19.68 11.43
N ALA A 185 4.94 -18.38 11.11
CA ALA A 185 5.37 -17.88 9.79
C ALA A 185 6.89 -17.92 9.61
N LEU A 186 7.64 -17.79 10.70
CA LEU A 186 9.10 -17.72 10.71
C LEU A 186 9.65 -18.69 11.75
N ARG A 187 10.79 -19.31 11.43
CA ARG A 187 11.60 -20.06 12.39
C ARG A 187 12.64 -19.12 12.97
N PHE A 188 12.88 -19.24 14.27
CA PHE A 188 13.85 -18.41 14.97
C PHE A 188 14.82 -19.27 15.77
N GLN A 189 16.00 -18.73 15.96
CA GLN A 189 17.04 -19.28 16.82
C GLN A 189 17.60 -18.18 17.73
N THR A 190 18.10 -18.58 18.89
CA THR A 190 18.90 -17.74 19.77
C THR A 190 20.17 -17.27 19.06
N LEU A 191 20.85 -16.28 19.63
CA LEU A 191 22.13 -15.79 19.09
C LEU A 191 23.23 -16.86 19.06
N ASN A 192 23.09 -17.91 19.89
CA ASN A 192 24.00 -19.06 19.95
C ASN A 192 23.59 -20.20 19.00
N GLY A 193 22.56 -20.01 18.15
CA GLY A 193 22.10 -20.99 17.16
C GLY A 193 21.10 -22.04 17.67
N GLY A 194 20.80 -22.08 18.98
CA GLY A 194 19.76 -22.97 19.52
C GLY A 194 18.34 -22.54 19.13
N PRO A 195 17.36 -23.45 19.02
CA PRO A 195 15.99 -23.11 18.63
C PRO A 195 15.35 -22.11 19.59
N TRP A 196 14.49 -21.23 19.08
CA TRP A 196 13.76 -20.26 19.90
C TRP A 196 12.27 -20.22 19.55
N SER A 197 11.42 -20.30 20.57
CA SER A 197 9.96 -20.38 20.43
C SER A 197 9.28 -19.07 20.79
N VAL A 198 8.58 -18.49 19.81
CA VAL A 198 7.76 -17.27 19.98
C VAL A 198 6.70 -17.49 21.05
N LEU A 199 6.03 -18.66 21.05
CA LEU A 199 4.93 -18.94 21.96
C LEU A 199 5.40 -19.08 23.40
N GLU A 200 6.54 -19.74 23.63
CA GLU A 200 7.11 -19.87 24.98
C GLU A 200 7.53 -18.51 25.53
N ALA A 201 8.22 -17.70 24.71
CA ALA A 201 8.66 -16.37 25.11
C ALA A 201 7.48 -15.44 25.45
N VAL A 202 6.45 -15.39 24.60
CA VAL A 202 5.27 -14.55 24.84
C VAL A 202 4.43 -15.08 26.01
N ARG A 203 4.47 -16.40 26.30
CA ARG A 203 3.77 -16.96 27.46
C ARG A 203 4.33 -16.45 28.79
N LEU A 204 5.62 -16.13 28.84
CA LEU A 204 6.27 -15.62 30.04
C LEU A 204 6.06 -14.11 30.25
N LEU A 205 5.45 -13.40 29.30
CA LEU A 205 5.18 -11.98 29.47
C LEU A 205 4.09 -11.73 30.51
N PRO A 206 4.26 -10.72 31.37
CA PRO A 206 3.15 -10.13 32.13
C PRO A 206 2.09 -9.54 31.21
N ASP A 207 0.87 -9.42 31.71
CA ASP A 207 -0.23 -8.81 30.95
C ASP A 207 0.05 -7.33 30.67
N ALA A 208 -0.26 -6.89 29.44
CA ALA A 208 -0.07 -5.52 28.95
C ALA A 208 1.37 -4.96 29.01
N THR A 209 2.37 -5.82 29.26
CA THR A 209 3.78 -5.42 29.25
C THR A 209 4.45 -5.89 27.95
N PRO A 210 5.15 -5.01 27.22
CA PRO A 210 5.91 -5.41 26.04
C PRO A 210 7.17 -6.19 26.43
N GLY A 211 7.41 -7.27 25.70
CA GLY A 211 8.67 -8.01 25.69
C GLY A 211 9.47 -7.72 24.44
N GLU A 212 10.79 -7.74 24.58
CA GLU A 212 11.73 -7.63 23.47
C GLU A 212 12.73 -8.80 23.52
N TRP A 213 13.00 -9.40 22.36
CA TRP A 213 14.03 -10.43 22.21
C TRP A 213 14.87 -10.18 20.96
N ARG A 214 16.18 -10.31 21.11
CA ARG A 214 17.12 -10.36 19.99
C ARG A 214 17.34 -11.83 19.62
N VAL A 215 16.91 -12.18 18.42
CA VAL A 215 16.99 -13.55 17.89
C VAL A 215 17.46 -13.49 16.45
N GLN A 216 17.59 -14.63 15.80
CA GLN A 216 17.99 -14.72 14.41
C GLN A 216 17.00 -15.58 13.63
N ILE A 217 16.80 -15.23 12.36
CA ILE A 217 16.20 -16.13 11.38
C ILE A 217 17.37 -16.95 10.80
N PRO A 218 17.31 -18.29 10.85
CA PRO A 218 18.39 -19.14 10.35
C PRO A 218 18.64 -18.86 8.87
N GLY A 219 19.91 -18.89 8.47
CA GLY A 219 20.31 -18.80 7.07
C GLY A 219 20.01 -20.08 6.30
N THR A 220 20.12 -20.00 4.98
CA THR A 220 20.12 -21.14 4.06
C THR A 220 21.29 -20.97 3.08
N LYS A 221 21.50 -21.94 2.17
CA LYS A 221 22.55 -21.81 1.14
C LYS A 221 22.44 -20.48 0.36
N ASP A 222 21.22 -20.07 0.03
CA ASP A 222 20.96 -18.89 -0.80
C ASP A 222 20.58 -17.64 0.00
N ARG A 223 20.64 -17.69 1.34
CA ARG A 223 20.18 -16.59 2.19
C ARG A 223 21.02 -16.47 3.45
N PRO A 224 21.55 -15.29 3.77
CA PRO A 224 22.29 -15.10 5.00
C PRO A 224 21.39 -15.29 6.22
N LEU A 225 22.03 -15.60 7.34
CA LEU A 225 21.41 -15.53 8.65
C LEU A 225 21.03 -14.06 8.95
N LEU A 226 19.83 -13.84 9.46
CA LEU A 226 19.30 -12.50 9.69
C LEU A 226 19.11 -12.23 11.18
N PRO A 227 19.85 -11.28 11.79
CA PRO A 227 19.54 -10.81 13.13
C PRO A 227 18.25 -10.00 13.11
N VAL A 228 17.34 -10.30 14.03
CA VAL A 228 16.03 -9.64 14.13
C VAL A 228 15.68 -9.33 15.57
N ARG A 229 14.83 -8.32 15.74
CA ARG A 229 14.26 -7.92 17.03
C ARG A 229 12.78 -8.23 17.02
N ILE A 230 12.35 -9.08 17.94
CA ILE A 230 10.93 -9.39 18.14
C ILE A 230 10.43 -8.53 19.29
N VAL A 231 9.35 -7.80 19.03
CA VAL A 231 8.59 -7.08 20.05
C VAL A 231 7.19 -7.66 20.10
N ALA A 232 6.76 -8.08 21.28
CA ALA A 232 5.42 -8.62 21.48
C ALA A 232 4.82 -8.11 22.78
N MET A 233 3.50 -8.05 22.85
CA MET A 233 2.77 -7.70 24.06
C MET A 233 1.51 -8.57 24.12
N ARG A 234 1.20 -9.09 25.31
CA ARG A 234 -0.05 -9.81 25.52
C ARG A 234 -1.23 -8.86 25.40
N LYS A 235 -2.24 -9.29 24.64
CA LYS A 235 -3.53 -8.60 24.61
C LYS A 235 -4.15 -8.67 26.00
N SER A 236 -4.87 -7.62 26.40
CA SER A 236 -5.75 -7.68 27.58
C SER A 236 -6.76 -8.82 27.43
N LEU A 237 -7.27 -9.33 28.55
CA LEU A 237 -8.27 -10.40 28.56
C LEU A 237 -9.48 -10.08 27.66
N GLN A 238 -10.02 -8.87 27.76
CA GLN A 238 -11.15 -8.41 26.94
C GLN A 238 -10.81 -8.40 25.44
N ALA A 239 -9.62 -7.90 25.07
CA ALA A 239 -9.18 -7.88 23.68
C ALA A 239 -8.87 -9.29 23.14
N ALA A 240 -8.38 -10.19 24.00
CA ALA A 240 -8.15 -11.60 23.67
C ALA A 240 -9.48 -12.35 23.45
N GLU A 241 -10.49 -12.13 24.30
CA GLU A 241 -11.83 -12.70 24.12
C GLU A 241 -12.51 -12.21 22.85
N LYS A 242 -12.45 -10.90 22.57
CA LYS A 242 -12.97 -10.33 21.32
C LYS A 242 -12.28 -10.97 20.11
N ALA A 243 -10.96 -11.14 20.16
CA ALA A 243 -10.21 -11.80 19.11
C ALA A 243 -10.60 -13.29 18.95
N ARG A 244 -10.80 -14.03 20.05
CA ARG A 244 -11.28 -15.42 20.04
C ARG A 244 -12.69 -15.53 19.46
N ARG A 245 -13.61 -14.63 19.85
CA ARG A 245 -14.98 -14.58 19.31
C ARG A 245 -14.97 -14.32 17.81
N LYS A 246 -14.15 -13.37 17.35
CA LYS A 246 -13.98 -13.09 15.91
C LYS A 246 -13.44 -14.31 15.16
N ALA A 247 -12.35 -14.91 15.65
CA ALA A 247 -11.76 -16.09 15.02
C ALA A 247 -12.74 -17.28 14.93
N ARG A 248 -13.56 -17.51 15.97
CA ARG A 248 -14.62 -18.53 15.97
C ARG A 248 -15.74 -18.22 14.98
N LYS A 249 -16.09 -16.95 14.79
CA LYS A 249 -17.09 -16.52 13.81
C LYS A 249 -16.58 -16.75 12.39
N ASP A 250 -15.35 -16.33 12.12
CA ASP A 250 -14.71 -16.48 10.81
C ASP A 250 -14.53 -17.96 10.44
N ALA A 251 -14.21 -18.83 11.41
CA ALA A 251 -14.11 -20.29 11.21
C ALA A 251 -15.45 -21.01 11.00
N ARG A 252 -16.60 -20.37 11.30
CA ARG A 252 -17.95 -20.91 11.03
C ARG A 252 -18.51 -20.44 9.69
N ALA A 253 -17.85 -19.48 9.04
CA ALA A 253 -18.25 -18.90 7.75
C ALA A 253 -17.50 -19.53 6.57
N HIS A 254 -16.65 -20.53 6.84
CA HIS A 254 -15.97 -21.39 5.89
C HIS A 254 -16.40 -22.84 6.15
#